data_AF-A0A7K1IS63-F1
#
_entry.id   AF-A0A7K1IS63-F1
#
_cell.length_a   1.000
_cell.length_b   1.000
_cell.length_c   1.000
_cell.angle_alpha   90.00
_cell.angle_beta   90.00
_cell.angle_gamma   90.00
#
_symmetry.space_group_name_H-M   'P 1'
#
loop_
_entity.id
_entity.type
_entity.pdbx_description
1 polymer ?
#
loop_
_entity_poly.entity_id
_entity_poly.type
_entity_poly.pdbx_seq_one_letter_code
_entity_poly.pdbx_strand_id
1 'polypeptide(L)' 'YDKQFVRDWLTSPESGWDRTSATPPPALPAEIVQATRAKYLEAFQLLTGGDLA' A
#
# COMPACT_ATOMS: atom_id res chain seq x y z
N TYR A 1 -6.09 -3.42 -8.95
CA TYR A 1 -5.68 -3.73 -7.57
C TYR A 1 -4.17 -3.68 -7.52
N ASP A 2 -3.66 -2.56 -7.06
CA ASP A 2 -2.23 -2.32 -7.03
C ASP A 2 -1.86 -1.55 -5.76
N LYS A 3 -0.58 -1.22 -5.64
CA LYS A 3 -0.01 -0.55 -4.48
C LYS A 3 -0.22 0.97 -4.52
N GLN A 4 -1.31 1.48 -5.09
CA GLN A 4 -1.54 2.93 -5.24
C GLN A 4 -1.47 3.66 -3.89
N PHE A 5 -2.09 3.13 -2.83
CA PHE A 5 -1.99 3.71 -1.48
C PHE A 5 -0.55 3.86 -0.98
N VAL A 6 0.29 2.85 -1.23
CA VAL A 6 1.71 2.88 -0.86
C VAL A 6 2.46 3.91 -1.70
N ARG A 7 2.18 3.98 -3.01
CA ARG A 7 2.81 4.95 -3.91
C ARG A 7 2.45 6.37 -3.52
N ASP A 8 1.15 6.64 -3.36
CA ASP A 8 0.62 7.95 -3.00
C ASP A 8 1.24 8.43 -1.70
N TRP A 9 1.25 7.57 -0.66
CA TRP A 9 1.87 7.90 0.62
C TRP A 9 3.39 8.15 0.48
N LEU A 10 4.14 7.27 -0.18
CA LEU A 10 5.58 7.44 -0.37
C LEU A 10 5.93 8.73 -1.13
N THR A 11 5.08 9.17 -2.06
CA THR A 11 5.26 10.43 -2.80
C THR A 11 4.68 11.67 -2.10
N SER A 12 3.95 11.49 -1.01
CA SER A 12 3.38 12.60 -0.24
C SER A 12 4.45 13.28 0.64
N PRO A 13 4.23 14.54 1.04
CA PRO A 13 5.10 15.22 1.99
C PRO A 13 5.23 14.50 3.35
N GLU A 14 4.23 13.70 3.73
CA GLU A 14 4.16 13.01 5.03
C GLU A 14 5.20 11.90 5.15
N SER A 15 5.60 11.27 4.04
CA SER A 15 6.66 10.26 4.06
C SER A 15 8.03 10.89 4.33
N GLY A 16 8.20 12.16 3.97
CA GLY A 16 9.50 12.84 3.98
C GLY A 16 10.57 12.15 3.12
N TRP A 17 10.18 11.21 2.27
CA TRP A 17 11.13 10.37 1.54
C TRP A 17 11.35 10.88 0.12
N ASP A 18 12.62 11.09 -0.23
CA ASP A 18 13.03 11.37 -1.59
C ASP A 18 13.34 10.06 -2.32
N ARG A 19 12.51 9.71 -3.31
CA ARG A 19 12.68 8.48 -4.12
C ARG A 19 13.98 8.45 -4.92
N THR A 20 14.61 9.60 -5.17
CA THR A 20 15.86 9.70 -5.92
C THR A 20 17.10 9.56 -5.03
N SER A 21 16.90 9.64 -3.70
CA SER A 21 17.96 9.43 -2.72
C SER A 21 18.36 7.96 -2.66
N ALA A 22 19.59 7.70 -2.19
CA ALA A 22 20.06 6.34 -1.88
C ALA A 22 19.50 5.81 -0.54
N THR A 23 18.68 6.59 0.16
CA THR A 23 18.14 6.24 1.47
C THR A 23 16.92 5.33 1.29
N PRO A 24 16.81 4.21 2.03
CA PRO A 24 15.63 3.36 1.94
C PRO A 24 14.36 4.13 2.36
N PRO A 25 13.19 3.75 1.82
CA PRO A 25 11.93 4.35 2.22
C PRO A 25 11.62 4.10 3.70
N PRO A 26 10.90 5.02 4.36
CA PRO A 26 10.44 4.86 5.73
C PRO A 26 9.43 3.71 5.85
N ALA A 27 9.21 3.25 7.08
CA ALA A 27 8.15 2.30 7.38
C ALA A 27 6.77 2.91 7.06
N LEU A 28 5.89 2.09 6.49
CA LEU A 28 4.53 2.53 6.15
C LEU A 28 3.68 2.69 7.42
N PRO A 29 2.84 3.75 7.50
CA PRO A 29 1.84 3.86 8.55
C PRO A 29 0.87 2.69 8.51
N ALA A 30 0.36 2.29 9.68
CA ALA A 30 -0.53 1.14 9.80
C ALA A 30 -1.78 1.28 8.93
N GLU A 31 -2.33 2.49 8.80
CA GLU A 31 -3.50 2.77 7.97
C GLU A 31 -3.27 2.49 6.47
N ILE A 32 -2.09 2.84 5.94
CA ILE A 32 -1.72 2.57 4.54
C ILE A 32 -1.57 1.06 4.32
N VAL A 33 -1.01 0.34 5.30
CA VAL A 33 -0.92 -1.12 5.27
C VAL A 33 -2.30 -1.75 5.25
N GLN A 34 -3.21 -1.32 6.14
CA GLN A 34 -4.57 -1.87 6.20
C GLN A 34 -5.37 -1.55 4.93
N ALA A 35 -5.31 -0.32 4.42
CA ALA A 35 -5.99 0.08 3.19
C ALA A 35 -5.50 -0.73 1.98
N THR A 36 -4.18 -0.91 1.87
CA THR A 36 -3.58 -1.73 0.81
C THR A 36 -4.02 -3.19 0.94
N ARG A 37 -4.00 -3.75 2.15
CA ARG A 37 -4.47 -5.13 2.41
C ARG A 37 -5.94 -5.31 2.02
N ALA A 38 -6.81 -4.38 2.41
CA ALA A 38 -8.23 -4.42 2.10
C ALA A 38 -8.47 -4.47 0.58
N LYS A 39 -7.74 -3.69 -0.21
CA LYS A 39 -7.83 -3.77 -1.68
C LYS A 39 -7.37 -5.09 -2.26
N TYR A 40 -6.34 -5.71 -1.70
CA TYR A 40 -5.93 -7.04 -2.16
C TYR A 40 -6.94 -8.12 -1.78
N LEU A 41 -7.60 -8.00 -0.61
CA LEU A 41 -8.68 -8.92 -0.23
C LEU A 41 -9.91 -8.74 -1.14
N GLU A 42 -10.30 -7.50 -1.44
CA GLU A 42 -11.37 -7.21 -2.41
C GLU A 42 -11.05 -7.81 -3.79
N ALA A 43 -9.82 -7.62 -4.26
CA ALA A 43 -9.34 -8.23 -5.51
C ALA A 43 -9.46 -9.74 -5.49
N PHE A 44 -8.99 -10.36 -4.41
CA PHE A 44 -8.98 -11.79 -4.24
C PHE A 44 -10.39 -12.36 -4.24
N GLN A 45 -11.31 -11.76 -3.48
CA GLN A 45 -12.71 -12.16 -3.42
C GLN A 45 -13.39 -12.06 -4.79
N LEU A 46 -13.14 -10.99 -5.54
CA LEU A 46 -13.71 -10.82 -6.88
C LEU A 46 -13.16 -11.83 -7.90
N LEU A 47 -11.89 -12.19 -7.79
CA LEU A 47 -11.25 -13.12 -8.72
C LEU A 47 -11.55 -14.58 -8.41
N THR A 48 -11.69 -14.93 -7.12
CA THR A 48 -11.84 -16.33 -6.68
C THR A 48 -13.25 -16.69 -6.24
N GLY A 49 -14.10 -15.70 -5.94
CA GLY A 49 -15.41 -15.90 -5.33
C GLY A 49 -15.36 -16.43 -3.89
N GLY A 50 -14.16 -16.60 -3.32
CA GLY A 50 -13.94 -17.12 -1.96
C GLY A 50 -13.39 -16.06 -1.03
N ASP A 51 -13.57 -16.28 0.27
CA ASP A 51 -12.94 -15.44 1.29
C ASP A 51 -11.59 -16.02 1.71
N LEU A 52 -10.63 -15.15 2.03
CA LEU A 52 -9.31 -15.57 2.48
C LEU A 52 -9.40 -15.84 3.99
N ALA A 53 -9.71 -17.10 4.35
CA ALA A 53 -9.87 -17.58 5.73
C ALA A 53 -8.54 -17.65 6.50
#